data_AF-A0A953EI31-F1
#
_entry.id   AF-A0A953EI31-F1
#
_cell.length_a   1.000
_cell.length_b   1.000
_cell.length_c   1.000
_cell.angle_alpha   90.00
_cell.angle_beta   90.00
_cell.angle_gamma   90.00
#
_symmetry.space_group_name_H-M   'P 1'
#
loop_
_entity.id
_entity.type
_entity.pdbx_description
1 polymer ?
#
loop_
_entity_poly.entity_id
_entity_poly.type
_entity_poly.pdbx_seq_one_letter_code
_entity_poly.pdbx_strand_id
1 'polypeptide(L)'
;MDHQPPDTLQRWLTGPRISALPAPMGLPAPKLSFEFFPPRTEALESQLWSCIRRLEPLRPRFVSVTYGAGGSTQARTHATVARIVQETSLTPAAHLTCVGASRAEVDEVARGYWAAGVRHIVALRGDPPAGAERYEPHPEGYAFAADLVEGLARIAPFEISVAAYPETHPAALSAEHDLDNLKRKIDAGATRAITQYFFDTETYLRFLDRCAAAGIKVPIVPGILPVTNFAQVRKFSAMCGA
;
A
#
# COMPACT_ATOMS: atom_id res chain seq x y z
N MET A 1 -6.92 -18.50 43.17
CA MET A 1 -6.00 -18.66 42.04
C MET A 1 -6.58 -17.86 40.89
N ASP A 2 -6.04 -16.67 40.68
CA ASP A 2 -6.46 -15.74 39.64
C ASP A 2 -6.11 -16.32 38.28
N HIS A 3 -7.11 -16.80 37.54
CA HIS A 3 -6.93 -17.14 36.14
C HIS A 3 -7.30 -15.90 35.31
N GLN A 4 -6.34 -14.97 35.20
CA GLN A 4 -6.43 -13.92 34.21
C GLN A 4 -6.44 -14.61 32.83
N PRO A 5 -7.42 -14.32 31.95
CA PRO A 5 -7.46 -14.93 30.63
C PRO A 5 -6.15 -14.62 29.88
N PRO A 6 -5.63 -15.54 29.05
CA PRO A 6 -4.42 -15.30 28.26
C PRO A 6 -4.56 -13.99 27.49
N ASP A 7 -3.48 -13.22 27.40
CA ASP A 7 -3.48 -12.04 26.54
C ASP A 7 -3.89 -12.47 25.11
N THR A 8 -4.49 -11.55 24.37
CA THR A 8 -5.00 -11.83 23.03
C THR A 8 -3.93 -12.47 22.14
N LEU A 9 -2.67 -12.05 22.24
CA LEU A 9 -1.57 -12.63 21.47
C LEU A 9 -1.30 -14.08 21.86
N GLN A 10 -1.26 -14.39 23.16
CA GLN A 10 -1.06 -15.76 23.65
C GLN A 10 -2.21 -16.67 23.17
N ARG A 11 -3.44 -16.15 23.18
CA ARG A 11 -4.63 -16.85 22.68
C ARG A 11 -4.59 -17.13 21.17
N TRP A 12 -4.03 -16.21 20.37
CA TRP A 12 -3.81 -16.41 18.93
C TRP A 12 -2.69 -17.43 18.65
N LEU A 13 -1.66 -17.46 19.50
CA LEU A 13 -0.53 -18.38 19.35
C LEU A 13 -0.87 -19.82 19.75
N THR A 14 -1.73 -20.00 20.77
CA THR A 14 -2.03 -21.31 21.36
C THR A 14 -3.45 -21.81 21.07
N GLY A 15 -4.30 -20.97 20.48
CA GLY A 15 -5.68 -21.33 20.15
C GLY A 15 -5.75 -22.46 19.11
N PRO A 16 -6.89 -23.18 19.04
CA PRO A 16 -7.13 -24.16 18.01
C PRO A 16 -6.97 -23.51 16.64
N ARG A 17 -5.93 -23.89 15.90
CA ARG A 17 -5.80 -23.48 14.51
C ARG A 17 -6.94 -24.18 13.78
N ILE A 18 -7.83 -23.42 13.15
CA ILE A 18 -8.67 -23.98 12.10
C ILE A 18 -7.69 -24.66 11.15
N SER A 19 -7.84 -25.98 10.98
CA SER A 19 -7.00 -26.75 10.06
C SER A 19 -6.87 -25.97 8.77
N ALA A 20 -5.65 -25.83 8.24
CA ALA A 20 -5.45 -25.15 6.97
C ALA A 20 -6.49 -25.68 5.99
N LEU A 21 -7.23 -24.77 5.32
CA LEU A 21 -8.06 -25.17 4.19
C LEU A 21 -7.19 -26.07 3.30
N PRO A 22 -7.69 -27.21 2.80
CA PRO A 22 -6.90 -28.09 1.97
C PRO A 22 -6.31 -27.25 0.84
N ALA A 23 -5.00 -26.98 0.92
CA ALA A 23 -4.30 -26.33 -0.15
C ALA A 23 -4.40 -27.30 -1.34
N PRO A 24 -4.80 -26.83 -2.54
CA PRO A 24 -4.72 -27.67 -3.71
C PRO A 24 -3.30 -28.23 -3.78
N MET A 25 -3.17 -29.56 -3.69
CA MET A 25 -1.86 -30.19 -3.64
C MET A 25 -1.05 -29.72 -4.86
N GLY A 26 0.15 -29.18 -4.61
CA GLY A 26 1.08 -28.77 -5.68
C GLY A 26 1.08 -27.28 -6.05
N LEU A 27 0.29 -26.40 -5.43
CA LEU A 27 0.46 -24.96 -5.61
C LEU A 27 1.68 -24.44 -4.82
N PRO A 28 2.52 -23.58 -5.40
CA PRO A 28 3.61 -22.94 -4.67
C PRO A 28 3.05 -22.03 -3.57
N ALA A 29 3.81 -21.88 -2.48
CA ALA A 29 3.45 -20.94 -1.43
C ALA A 29 3.31 -19.51 -2.00
N PRO A 30 2.30 -18.74 -1.57
CA PRO A 30 2.11 -17.38 -2.03
C PRO A 30 3.29 -16.49 -1.63
N LYS A 31 3.66 -15.55 -2.50
CA LYS A 31 4.62 -14.50 -2.16
C LYS A 31 3.93 -13.45 -1.30
N LEU A 32 4.59 -13.04 -0.21
CA LEU A 32 4.05 -12.08 0.75
C LEU A 32 4.69 -10.69 0.58
N SER A 33 3.97 -9.66 1.02
CA SER A 33 4.50 -8.32 1.27
C SER A 33 3.78 -7.71 2.46
N PHE A 34 4.45 -6.81 3.18
CA PHE A 34 3.89 -6.16 4.38
C PHE A 34 3.94 -4.64 4.23
N GLU A 35 2.93 -3.96 4.76
CA GLU A 35 2.86 -2.49 4.77
C GLU A 35 3.00 -1.95 6.19
N PHE A 36 3.84 -0.94 6.35
CA PHE A 36 4.12 -0.27 7.62
C PHE A 36 3.77 1.21 7.55
N PHE A 37 3.35 1.76 8.70
CA PHE A 37 3.19 3.18 8.87
C PHE A 37 4.44 3.79 9.53
N PRO A 38 4.91 4.97 9.09
CA PRO A 38 6.05 5.62 9.71
C PRO A 38 5.73 5.98 11.17
N PRO A 39 6.62 5.66 12.13
CA PRO A 39 6.34 5.79 13.55
C PRO A 39 6.27 7.26 13.95
N ARG A 40 5.33 7.63 14.83
CA ARG A 40 5.16 9.03 15.28
C ARG A 40 5.86 9.33 16.60
N THR A 41 6.36 8.30 17.28
CA THR A 41 7.03 8.38 18.59
C THR A 41 8.16 7.34 18.64
N GLU A 42 9.14 7.55 19.52
CA GLU A 42 10.25 6.61 19.73
C GLU A 42 9.78 5.21 20.17
N ALA A 43 8.72 5.16 20.98
CA ALA A 43 8.10 3.91 21.40
C ALA A 43 7.53 3.13 20.19
N LEU A 44 6.82 3.82 19.29
CA LEU A 44 6.31 3.23 18.05
C LEU A 44 7.43 2.85 17.09
N GLU A 45 8.54 3.59 17.09
CA GLU A 45 9.72 3.25 16.30
C GLU A 45 10.34 1.94 16.79
N SER A 46 10.55 1.80 18.10
CA SER A 46 11.06 0.57 18.70
C SER A 46 10.16 -0.64 18.40
N GLN A 47 8.83 -0.43 18.48
CA GLN A 47 7.85 -1.45 18.12
C GLN A 47 7.91 -1.81 16.63
N LEU A 48 7.98 -0.83 15.73
CA LEU A 48 8.10 -1.06 14.29
C LEU A 48 9.33 -1.90 13.97
N TRP A 49 10.49 -1.60 14.56
CA TRP A 49 11.72 -2.36 14.31
C TRP A 49 11.66 -3.79 14.83
N SER A 50 11.04 -4.01 15.99
CA SER A 50 10.75 -5.36 16.48
C SER A 50 9.87 -6.14 15.49
N CYS A 51 8.83 -5.51 14.93
CA CYS A 51 7.98 -6.11 13.90
C CYS A 51 8.75 -6.41 12.61
N ILE A 52 9.55 -5.47 12.10
CA ILE A 52 10.36 -5.66 10.88
C ILE A 52 11.29 -6.86 11.05
N ARG A 53 12.05 -6.94 12.16
CA ARG A 53 12.97 -8.06 12.42
C ARG A 53 12.24 -9.41 12.56
N ARG A 54 11.02 -9.40 13.08
CA ARG A 54 10.20 -10.60 13.19
C ARG A 54 9.65 -11.08 11.85
N LEU A 55 9.37 -10.16 10.92
CA LEU A 55 8.82 -10.47 9.60
C LEU A 55 9.91 -10.76 8.56
N GLU A 56 11.13 -10.27 8.77
CA GLU A 56 12.28 -10.46 7.87
C GLU A 56 12.55 -11.94 7.50
N PRO A 57 12.53 -12.91 8.44
CA PRO A 57 12.72 -14.33 8.11
C PRO A 57 11.66 -14.94 7.19
N LEU A 58 10.49 -14.31 7.04
CA LEU A 58 9.46 -14.75 6.09
C LEU A 58 9.85 -14.46 4.63
N ARG A 59 10.94 -13.71 4.41
CA ARG A 59 11.47 -13.32 3.09
C ARG A 59 10.36 -12.76 2.19
N PRO A 60 9.63 -11.71 2.63
CA PRO A 60 8.62 -11.09 1.80
C PRO A 60 9.24 -10.56 0.50
N ARG A 61 8.47 -10.53 -0.57
CA ARG A 61 8.91 -10.00 -1.87
C ARG A 61 9.34 -8.53 -1.76
N PHE A 62 8.63 -7.76 -0.93
CA PHE A 62 8.97 -6.39 -0.58
C PHE A 62 8.22 -5.99 0.71
N VAL A 63 8.61 -4.87 1.31
CA VAL A 63 7.83 -4.20 2.36
C VAL A 63 7.55 -2.76 1.95
N SER A 64 6.35 -2.26 2.15
CA SER A 64 5.99 -0.87 1.86
C SER A 64 6.00 -0.02 3.12
N VAL A 65 6.35 1.25 2.98
CA VAL A 65 6.17 2.27 4.03
C VAL A 65 5.24 3.35 3.50
N THR A 66 4.14 3.59 4.21
CA THR A 66 3.11 4.55 3.81
C THR A 66 3.61 5.98 3.85
N TYR A 67 3.01 6.84 3.02
CA TYR A 67 3.32 8.26 2.93
C TYR A 67 2.04 9.07 3.14
N GLY A 68 2.04 9.92 4.17
CA GLY A 68 0.92 10.79 4.49
C GLY A 68 0.69 11.84 3.40
N ALA A 69 -0.57 12.04 3.03
CA ALA A 69 -0.98 13.03 2.04
C ALA A 69 -0.37 14.42 2.30
N GLY A 70 0.01 15.11 1.22
CA GLY A 70 0.59 16.46 1.28
C GLY A 70 1.96 16.52 1.98
N GLY A 71 2.71 15.41 2.05
CA GLY A 71 4.06 15.40 2.61
C GLY A 71 4.16 15.46 4.13
N SER A 72 3.03 15.41 4.85
CA SER A 72 2.96 15.53 6.32
C SER A 72 3.82 14.53 7.12
N THR A 73 4.23 13.43 6.49
CA THR A 73 5.10 12.39 7.08
C THR A 73 6.31 12.07 6.21
N GLN A 74 6.64 12.93 5.23
CA GLN A 74 7.70 12.70 4.24
C GLN A 74 9.03 12.34 4.88
N ALA A 75 9.50 13.17 5.82
CA ALA A 75 10.78 12.96 6.51
C ALA A 75 10.83 11.61 7.25
N ARG A 76 9.74 11.25 7.94
CA ARG A 76 9.64 9.99 8.67
C ARG A 76 9.59 8.77 7.75
N THR A 77 8.89 8.88 6.62
CA THR A 77 8.82 7.85 5.58
C THR A 77 10.22 7.63 4.99
N HIS A 78 10.91 8.71 4.63
CA HIS A 78 12.27 8.65 4.10
C HIS A 78 13.24 8.00 5.09
N ALA A 79 13.24 8.43 6.35
CA ALA A 79 14.09 7.84 7.38
C ALA A 79 13.81 6.34 7.58
N THR A 80 12.54 5.94 7.63
CA THR A 80 12.15 4.52 7.78
C THR A 80 12.63 3.69 6.59
N VAL A 81 12.39 4.16 5.37
CA VAL A 81 12.78 3.45 4.15
C VAL A 81 14.31 3.33 4.02
N ALA A 82 15.04 4.42 4.24
CA ALA A 82 16.51 4.43 4.18
C ALA A 82 17.10 3.45 5.21
N ARG A 83 16.53 3.42 6.42
CA ARG A 83 16.97 2.52 7.48
C ARG A 83 16.66 1.05 7.15
N ILE A 84 15.54 0.75 6.49
CA ILE A 84 15.25 -0.61 5.98
C ILE A 84 16.30 -1.04 4.95
N VAL A 85 16.70 -0.15 4.02
CA VAL A 85 17.76 -0.44 3.04
C VAL A 85 19.09 -0.74 3.73
N GLN A 86 19.45 0.03 4.77
CA GLN A 86 20.76 -0.04 5.40
C GLN A 86 20.89 -1.19 6.41
N GLU A 87 19.83 -1.48 7.15
CA GLU A 87 19.91 -2.36 8.34
C GLU A 87 19.32 -3.75 8.10
N THR A 88 18.64 -4.01 6.98
CA THR A 88 17.91 -5.27 6.74
C THR A 88 18.20 -5.86 5.36
N SER A 89 17.82 -7.12 5.16
CA SER A 89 17.82 -7.80 3.87
C SER A 89 16.54 -7.55 3.04
N LEU A 90 15.62 -6.73 3.56
CA LEU A 90 14.32 -6.47 2.92
C LEU A 90 14.46 -5.52 1.73
N THR A 91 13.57 -5.68 0.76
CA THR A 91 13.42 -4.74 -0.36
C THR A 91 12.30 -3.74 -0.03
N PRO A 92 12.60 -2.46 0.24
CA PRO A 92 11.57 -1.49 0.57
C PRO A 92 10.91 -0.90 -0.68
N ALA A 93 9.63 -0.59 -0.52
CA ALA A 93 8.83 0.20 -1.43
C ALA A 93 8.38 1.49 -0.73
N ALA A 94 8.75 2.64 -1.28
CA ALA A 94 8.28 3.91 -0.73
C ALA A 94 6.91 4.25 -1.33
N HIS A 95 5.91 4.51 -0.49
CA HIS A 95 4.74 5.23 -0.97
C HIS A 95 5.13 6.67 -1.34
N LEU A 96 4.52 7.19 -2.40
CA LEU A 96 4.70 8.56 -2.82
C LEU A 96 3.38 9.11 -3.35
N THR A 97 2.97 10.26 -2.81
CA THR A 97 1.74 10.96 -3.24
C THR A 97 2.07 12.22 -4.01
N CYS A 98 1.23 12.60 -4.98
CA CYS A 98 1.40 13.86 -5.72
C CYS A 98 0.49 15.01 -5.27
N VAL A 99 -0.46 14.77 -4.34
CA VAL A 99 -1.31 15.83 -3.78
C VAL A 99 -0.50 16.86 -3.00
N GLY A 100 -0.81 18.13 -3.21
CA GLY A 100 -0.28 19.25 -2.42
C GLY A 100 1.20 19.59 -2.66
N ALA A 101 1.82 19.05 -3.71
CA ALA A 101 3.22 19.33 -4.06
C ALA A 101 3.38 19.59 -5.56
N SER A 102 4.34 20.45 -5.90
CA SER A 102 4.77 20.66 -7.28
C SER A 102 5.47 19.41 -7.85
N ARG A 103 5.53 19.30 -9.17
CA ARG A 103 6.31 18.23 -9.83
C ARG A 103 7.78 18.26 -9.40
N ALA A 104 8.36 19.45 -9.23
CA ALA A 104 9.75 19.60 -8.83
C ALA A 104 10.03 18.96 -7.46
N GLU A 105 9.17 19.23 -6.47
CA GLU A 105 9.28 18.65 -5.12
C GLU A 105 9.09 17.13 -5.14
N VAL A 106 8.07 16.64 -5.85
CA VAL A 106 7.82 15.20 -5.97
C VAL A 106 8.99 14.48 -6.67
N ASP A 107 9.53 15.08 -7.72
CA ASP A 107 10.66 14.55 -8.47
C ASP A 107 11.95 14.55 -7.63
N GLU A 108 12.16 15.57 -6.80
CA GLU A 108 13.27 15.62 -5.84
C GLU A 108 13.18 14.48 -4.82
N VAL A 109 11.98 14.21 -4.28
CA VAL A 109 11.76 13.07 -3.39
C VAL A 109 12.05 11.75 -4.09
N ALA A 110 11.58 11.58 -5.33
CA ALA A 110 11.84 10.37 -6.11
C ALA A 110 13.35 10.18 -6.37
N ARG A 111 14.07 11.24 -6.74
CA ARG A 111 15.54 11.21 -6.89
C ARG A 111 16.23 10.84 -5.57
N GLY A 112 15.77 11.39 -4.45
CA GLY A 112 16.26 11.05 -3.12
C GLY A 112 16.06 9.57 -2.77
N TYR A 113 14.89 9.01 -3.09
CA TYR A 113 14.64 7.57 -2.92
C TYR A 113 15.57 6.72 -3.78
N TRP A 114 15.77 7.08 -5.04
CA TRP A 114 16.70 6.36 -5.91
C TRP A 114 18.13 6.41 -5.37
N ALA A 115 18.60 7.58 -4.93
CA ALA A 115 19.93 7.74 -4.34
C ALA A 115 20.10 6.89 -3.06
N ALA A 116 19.03 6.78 -2.25
CA ALA A 116 19.01 5.99 -1.03
C ALA A 116 18.90 4.46 -1.26
N GLY A 117 18.88 3.98 -2.50
CA GLY A 117 18.82 2.56 -2.83
C GLY A 117 17.39 2.00 -3.01
N VAL A 118 16.36 2.83 -2.95
CA VAL A 118 14.97 2.41 -3.20
C VAL A 118 14.77 2.22 -4.70
N ARG A 119 14.19 1.07 -5.08
CA ARG A 119 13.93 0.72 -6.50
C ARG A 119 12.46 0.47 -6.79
N HIS A 120 11.61 0.48 -5.78
CA HIS A 120 10.17 0.25 -5.91
C HIS A 120 9.41 1.42 -5.28
N ILE A 121 8.47 2.01 -6.04
CA ILE A 121 7.55 3.06 -5.55
C ILE A 121 6.11 2.55 -5.60
N VAL A 122 5.33 2.87 -4.58
CA VAL A 122 3.85 2.79 -4.62
C VAL A 122 3.33 4.20 -4.93
N ALA A 123 2.96 4.43 -6.20
CA ALA A 123 2.55 5.73 -6.71
C ALA A 123 1.06 5.97 -6.47
N LEU A 124 0.75 7.06 -5.77
CA LEU A 124 -0.58 7.38 -5.29
C LEU A 124 -0.92 8.84 -5.62
N ARG A 125 -2.21 9.15 -5.77
CA ARG A 125 -2.65 10.55 -5.84
C ARG A 125 -2.48 11.20 -4.45
N GLY A 126 -2.93 10.48 -3.42
CA GLY A 126 -3.14 11.00 -2.08
C GLY A 126 -4.57 11.50 -1.88
N ASP A 127 -4.96 11.58 -0.62
CA ASP A 127 -6.25 12.11 -0.20
C ASP A 127 -6.26 13.65 -0.25
N PRO A 128 -7.43 14.28 -0.45
CA PRO A 128 -7.55 15.73 -0.30
C PRO A 128 -7.03 16.20 1.08
N PRO A 129 -6.51 17.44 1.17
CA PRO A 129 -6.16 18.03 2.46
C PRO A 129 -7.33 18.00 3.45
N ALA A 130 -7.01 17.93 4.74
CA ALA A 130 -8.04 17.88 5.79
C ALA A 130 -9.00 19.07 5.68
N GLY A 131 -10.30 18.78 5.61
CA GLY A 131 -11.36 19.79 5.47
C GLY A 131 -11.75 20.13 4.03
N ALA A 132 -11.02 19.63 3.02
CA ALA A 132 -11.43 19.77 1.63
C ALA A 132 -12.46 18.70 1.25
N GLU A 133 -13.59 19.11 0.66
CA GLU A 133 -14.62 18.18 0.17
C GLU A 133 -14.23 17.51 -1.16
N ARG A 134 -13.37 18.15 -1.96
CA ARG A 134 -12.95 17.68 -3.27
C ARG A 134 -11.43 17.72 -3.40
N TYR A 135 -10.92 16.81 -4.21
CA TYR A 135 -9.52 16.81 -4.62
C TYR A 135 -9.29 17.92 -5.65
N GLU A 136 -8.28 18.74 -5.41
CA GLU A 136 -7.73 19.67 -6.38
C GLU A 136 -6.21 19.45 -6.47
N PRO A 137 -5.66 19.31 -7.69
CA PRO A 137 -4.22 19.15 -7.85
C PRO A 137 -3.49 20.46 -7.56
N HIS A 138 -2.24 20.35 -7.10
CA HIS A 138 -1.37 21.53 -7.04
C HIS A 138 -1.23 22.14 -8.45
N PRO A 139 -1.27 23.48 -8.63
CA PRO A 139 -1.24 24.11 -9.95
C PRO A 139 -0.06 23.67 -10.83
N GLU A 140 1.08 23.41 -10.20
CA GLU A 140 2.32 22.93 -10.84
C GLU A 140 2.62 21.45 -10.53
N GLY A 141 1.62 20.70 -10.03
CA GLY A 141 1.75 19.31 -9.58
C GLY A 141 1.48 18.28 -10.67
N TYR A 142 1.61 17.00 -10.29
CA TYR A 142 1.00 15.91 -11.04
C TYR A 142 -0.48 15.83 -10.66
N ALA A 143 -1.37 15.84 -11.65
CA ALA A 143 -2.80 15.96 -11.40
C ALA A 143 -3.40 14.69 -10.82
N PHE A 144 -2.93 13.53 -11.26
CA PHE A 144 -3.40 12.23 -10.81
C PHE A 144 -2.25 11.25 -10.68
N ALA A 145 -2.54 10.09 -10.09
CA ALA A 145 -1.55 9.02 -9.93
C ALA A 145 -1.00 8.53 -11.28
N ALA A 146 -1.77 8.60 -12.38
CA ALA A 146 -1.26 8.24 -13.70
C ALA A 146 -0.15 9.20 -14.17
N ASP A 147 -0.33 10.52 -13.98
CA ASP A 147 0.70 11.51 -14.32
C ASP A 147 1.96 11.33 -13.46
N LEU A 148 1.78 10.95 -12.18
CA LEU A 148 2.88 10.61 -11.29
C LEU A 148 3.66 9.39 -11.80
N VAL A 149 2.98 8.33 -12.24
CA VAL A 149 3.64 7.14 -12.80
C VAL A 149 4.52 7.53 -14.01
N GLU A 150 3.99 8.33 -14.94
CA GLU A 150 4.77 8.82 -16.09
C GLU A 150 5.96 9.67 -15.66
N GLY A 151 5.77 10.52 -14.65
CA GLY A 151 6.83 11.33 -14.03
C GLY A 151 7.97 10.47 -13.50
N LEU A 152 7.64 9.47 -12.68
CA LEU A 152 8.60 8.57 -12.08
C LEU A 152 9.40 7.77 -13.13
N ALA A 153 8.75 7.32 -14.19
CA ALA A 153 9.39 6.58 -15.28
C ALA A 153 10.48 7.40 -16.01
N ARG A 154 10.37 8.74 -16.02
CA ARG A 154 11.39 9.63 -16.60
C ARG A 154 12.59 9.88 -15.67
N ILE A 155 12.41 9.68 -14.37
CA ILE A 155 13.45 9.97 -13.37
C ILE A 155 14.42 8.80 -13.24
N ALA A 156 13.90 7.59 -13.08
CA ALA A 156 14.69 6.37 -12.91
C ALA A 156 13.84 5.12 -13.23
N PRO A 157 14.47 3.97 -13.52
CA PRO A 157 13.74 2.73 -13.81
C PRO A 157 13.20 2.07 -12.52
N PHE A 158 12.22 2.72 -11.88
CA PHE A 158 11.50 2.17 -10.73
C PHE A 158 10.61 1.00 -11.15
N GLU A 159 10.50 -0.02 -10.30
CA GLU A 159 9.29 -0.83 -10.24
C GLU A 159 8.17 0.07 -9.67
N ILE A 160 7.00 0.10 -10.27
CA ILE A 160 5.91 0.98 -9.84
C ILE A 160 4.65 0.18 -9.57
N SER A 161 4.18 0.24 -8.32
CA SER A 161 2.84 -0.23 -7.93
C SER A 161 1.86 0.92 -7.88
N VAL A 162 0.59 0.65 -8.18
CA VAL A 162 -0.52 1.61 -8.02
C VAL A 162 -1.68 1.00 -7.23
N ALA A 163 -2.52 1.85 -6.64
CA ALA A 163 -3.74 1.39 -5.95
C ALA A 163 -4.80 0.89 -6.95
N ALA A 164 -5.58 -0.11 -6.55
CA ALA A 164 -6.79 -0.58 -7.22
C ALA A 164 -7.95 -0.68 -6.21
N TYR A 165 -9.19 -0.50 -6.64
CA TYR A 165 -10.35 -0.48 -5.74
C TYR A 165 -11.40 -1.49 -6.24
N PRO A 166 -11.42 -2.72 -5.69
CA PRO A 166 -12.42 -3.72 -6.05
C PRO A 166 -13.87 -3.23 -5.87
N GLU A 167 -14.10 -2.37 -4.88
CA GLU A 167 -15.40 -1.78 -4.53
C GLU A 167 -15.61 -0.37 -5.11
N THR A 168 -14.77 0.05 -6.07
CA THR A 168 -14.75 1.40 -6.67
C THR A 168 -14.26 2.49 -5.70
N HIS A 169 -13.33 3.32 -6.16
CA HIS A 169 -12.85 4.46 -5.36
C HIS A 169 -14.02 5.42 -5.04
N PRO A 170 -14.19 5.91 -3.79
CA PRO A 170 -15.35 6.74 -3.40
C PRO A 170 -15.57 8.02 -4.22
N ALA A 171 -14.49 8.63 -4.69
CA ALA A 171 -14.53 9.80 -5.58
C ALA A 171 -14.63 9.48 -7.09
N ALA A 172 -14.79 8.22 -7.49
CA ALA A 172 -14.95 7.86 -8.89
C ALA A 172 -16.39 8.13 -9.37
N LEU A 173 -16.53 8.48 -10.64
CA LEU A 173 -17.83 8.75 -11.26
C LEU A 173 -18.67 7.48 -11.44
N SER A 174 -18.01 6.35 -11.71
CA SER A 174 -18.62 5.04 -11.80
C SER A 174 -17.54 3.95 -11.64
N ALA A 175 -17.98 2.70 -11.51
CA ALA A 175 -17.08 1.55 -11.45
C ALA A 175 -16.26 1.38 -12.74
N GLU A 176 -16.84 1.70 -13.89
CA GLU A 176 -16.18 1.69 -15.20
C GLU A 176 -15.11 2.78 -15.27
N HIS A 177 -15.43 3.99 -14.81
CA HIS A 177 -14.47 5.10 -14.81
C HIS A 177 -13.24 4.80 -13.92
N ASP A 178 -13.45 4.14 -12.77
CA ASP A 178 -12.34 3.75 -11.89
C ASP A 178 -11.48 2.63 -12.49
N LEU A 179 -12.10 1.70 -13.24
CA LEU A 179 -11.39 0.67 -13.98
C LEU A 179 -10.56 1.28 -15.13
N ASP A 180 -11.12 2.23 -15.87
CA ASP A 180 -10.40 3.00 -16.90
C ASP A 180 -9.24 3.80 -16.30
N ASN A 181 -9.43 4.35 -15.10
CA ASN A 181 -8.37 5.02 -14.35
C ASN A 181 -7.25 4.05 -13.92
N LEU A 182 -7.60 2.83 -13.48
CA LEU A 182 -6.60 1.79 -13.23
C LEU A 182 -5.82 1.46 -14.50
N LYS A 183 -6.52 1.27 -15.63
CA LYS A 183 -5.89 1.01 -16.92
C LYS A 183 -4.95 2.14 -17.33
N ARG A 184 -5.35 3.41 -17.19
CA ARG A 184 -4.47 4.57 -17.46
C ARG A 184 -3.18 4.54 -16.66
N LYS A 185 -3.23 4.21 -15.36
CA LYS A 185 -2.03 4.10 -14.52
C LYS A 185 -1.09 2.98 -14.97
N ILE A 186 -1.64 1.88 -15.47
CA ILE A 186 -0.87 0.74 -15.99
C ILE A 186 -0.25 1.09 -17.34
N ASP A 187 -1.03 1.69 -18.24
CA ASP A 187 -0.58 2.14 -19.56
C ASP A 187 0.53 3.21 -19.43
N ALA A 188 0.51 4.02 -18.37
CA ALA A 188 1.55 4.97 -18.00
C ALA A 188 2.88 4.33 -17.53
N GLY A 189 2.88 3.02 -17.22
CA GLY A 189 4.09 2.28 -16.84
C GLY A 189 4.03 1.55 -15.50
N ALA A 190 2.90 1.56 -14.78
CA ALA A 190 2.79 0.78 -13.55
C ALA A 190 2.80 -0.73 -13.84
N THR A 191 3.65 -1.46 -13.14
CA THR A 191 3.88 -2.90 -13.38
C THR A 191 3.09 -3.80 -12.44
N ARG A 192 2.33 -3.22 -11.49
CA ARG A 192 1.56 -3.94 -10.48
C ARG A 192 0.44 -3.06 -9.92
N ALA A 193 -0.69 -3.67 -9.59
CA ALA A 193 -1.74 -3.05 -8.80
C ALA A 193 -1.82 -3.72 -7.43
N ILE A 194 -2.05 -2.94 -6.38
CA ILE A 194 -2.36 -3.43 -5.02
C ILE A 194 -3.76 -2.94 -4.68
N THR A 195 -4.65 -3.86 -4.34
CA THR A 195 -6.02 -3.46 -4.03
C THR A 195 -6.10 -2.76 -2.67
N GLN A 196 -7.05 -1.85 -2.52
CA GLN A 196 -7.63 -1.56 -1.21
C GLN A 196 -8.08 -2.88 -0.57
N TYR A 197 -8.10 -2.94 0.77
CA TYR A 197 -8.63 -4.10 1.46
C TYR A 197 -10.12 -4.30 1.14
N PHE A 198 -10.55 -5.54 1.25
CA PHE A 198 -11.94 -5.97 1.09
C PHE A 198 -12.18 -7.14 2.06
N PHE A 199 -13.43 -7.35 2.47
CA PHE A 199 -13.79 -8.48 3.33
C PHE A 199 -14.49 -9.61 2.59
N ASP A 200 -15.14 -9.30 1.46
CA ASP A 200 -15.78 -10.30 0.60
C ASP A 200 -14.82 -10.77 -0.50
N THR A 201 -14.58 -12.08 -0.56
CA THR A 201 -13.72 -12.69 -1.58
C THR A 201 -14.35 -12.58 -2.98
N GLU A 202 -15.68 -12.63 -3.09
CA GLU A 202 -16.36 -12.50 -4.39
C GLU A 202 -16.11 -11.13 -5.03
N THR A 203 -16.04 -10.08 -4.22
CA THR A 203 -15.71 -8.72 -4.69
C THR A 203 -14.38 -8.69 -5.43
N TYR A 204 -13.34 -9.31 -4.85
CA TYR A 204 -12.03 -9.38 -5.49
C TYR A 204 -12.03 -10.24 -6.75
N LEU A 205 -12.69 -11.40 -6.73
CA LEU A 205 -12.75 -12.30 -7.89
C LEU A 205 -13.49 -11.64 -9.07
N ARG A 206 -14.64 -11.01 -8.84
CA ARG A 206 -15.37 -10.25 -9.87
C ARG A 206 -14.56 -9.06 -10.38
N PHE A 207 -13.79 -8.41 -9.51
CA PHE A 207 -12.89 -7.34 -9.92
C PHE A 207 -11.77 -7.85 -10.84
N LEU A 208 -11.21 -9.04 -10.58
CA LEU A 208 -10.25 -9.67 -11.48
C LEU A 208 -10.85 -9.96 -12.86
N ASP A 209 -12.09 -10.48 -12.91
CA ASP A 209 -12.80 -10.73 -14.19
C ASP A 209 -12.95 -9.44 -15.00
N ARG A 210 -13.36 -8.34 -14.34
CA ARG A 210 -13.48 -7.02 -14.96
C ARG A 210 -12.13 -6.50 -15.47
N CYS A 211 -11.07 -6.66 -14.68
CA CYS A 211 -9.72 -6.27 -15.10
C CYS A 211 -9.24 -7.08 -16.32
N ALA A 212 -9.46 -8.39 -16.32
CA ALA A 212 -9.12 -9.26 -17.44
C ALA A 212 -9.88 -8.87 -18.72
N ALA A 213 -11.19 -8.61 -18.60
CA ALA A 213 -12.03 -8.13 -19.70
C ALA A 213 -11.58 -6.78 -20.26
N ALA A 214 -11.06 -5.89 -19.41
CA ALA A 214 -10.48 -4.60 -19.81
C ALA A 214 -9.03 -4.71 -20.35
N GLY A 215 -8.48 -5.92 -20.45
CA GLY A 215 -7.12 -6.17 -20.95
C GLY A 215 -6.00 -5.83 -19.96
N ILE A 216 -6.31 -5.67 -18.67
CA ILE A 216 -5.33 -5.47 -17.61
C ILE A 216 -4.64 -6.81 -17.32
N LYS A 217 -3.33 -6.88 -17.59
CA LYS A 217 -2.53 -8.12 -17.47
C LYS A 217 -1.47 -8.08 -16.37
N VAL A 218 -1.26 -6.94 -15.73
CA VAL A 218 -0.31 -6.82 -14.62
C VAL A 218 -0.82 -7.58 -13.39
N PRO A 219 0.06 -8.03 -12.48
CA PRO A 219 -0.38 -8.64 -11.23
C PRO A 219 -1.25 -7.68 -10.40
N ILE A 220 -2.43 -8.15 -10.01
CA ILE A 220 -3.35 -7.46 -9.08
C ILE A 220 -3.28 -8.17 -7.73
N VAL A 221 -2.55 -7.58 -6.80
CA VAL A 221 -2.27 -8.17 -5.48
C VAL A 221 -3.38 -7.77 -4.50
N PRO A 222 -4.03 -8.73 -3.82
CA PRO A 222 -5.08 -8.42 -2.85
C PRO A 222 -4.45 -7.80 -1.59
N GLY A 223 -4.89 -6.60 -1.22
CA GLY A 223 -4.63 -6.01 0.08
C GLY A 223 -5.46 -6.69 1.14
N ILE A 224 -4.83 -7.22 2.20
CA ILE A 224 -5.53 -7.91 3.29
C ILE A 224 -5.31 -7.13 4.57
N LEU A 225 -6.41 -6.80 5.27
CA LEU A 225 -6.37 -6.13 6.56
C LEU A 225 -6.80 -7.10 7.68
N PRO A 226 -5.86 -7.65 8.46
CA PRO A 226 -6.20 -8.44 9.63
C PRO A 226 -6.95 -7.59 10.67
N VAL A 227 -8.21 -7.93 10.96
CA VAL A 227 -9.04 -7.19 11.92
C VAL A 227 -8.58 -7.49 13.34
N THR A 228 -7.78 -6.60 13.92
CA THR A 228 -7.35 -6.65 15.33
C THR A 228 -8.14 -5.69 16.22
N ASN A 229 -8.70 -4.63 15.65
CA ASN A 229 -9.55 -3.65 16.32
C ASN A 229 -10.74 -3.26 15.43
N PHE A 230 -11.93 -3.73 15.80
CA PHE A 230 -13.15 -3.50 15.03
C PHE A 230 -13.53 -2.03 14.91
N ALA A 231 -13.34 -1.22 15.96
CA ALA A 231 -13.67 0.21 15.92
C ALA A 231 -12.78 0.97 14.92
N GLN A 232 -11.50 0.62 14.86
CA GLN A 232 -10.57 1.19 13.89
C GLN A 232 -10.94 0.80 12.46
N VAL A 233 -11.29 -0.47 12.23
CA VAL A 233 -11.72 -0.97 10.93
C VAL A 233 -13.00 -0.26 10.45
N ARG A 234 -13.99 -0.08 11.32
CA ARG A 234 -15.21 0.69 10.96
C ARG A 234 -14.88 2.11 10.51
N LYS A 235 -13.94 2.78 11.17
CA LYS A 235 -13.50 4.14 10.79
C LYS A 235 -12.80 4.14 9.43
N PHE A 236 -11.91 3.19 9.17
CA PHE A 236 -11.22 3.08 7.87
C PHE A 236 -12.21 2.78 6.74
N SER A 237 -13.14 1.87 6.98
CA SER A 237 -14.13 1.42 5.99
C SER A 237 -15.05 2.56 5.55
N ALA A 238 -15.47 3.40 6.49
CA ALA A 238 -16.23 4.62 6.20
C ALA A 238 -15.46 5.65 5.33
N MET A 239 -14.13 5.66 5.34
CA MET A 239 -13.31 6.57 4.53
C MET A 239 -12.99 6.01 3.14
N CYS A 240 -12.78 4.69 3.03
CA CYS A 240 -12.40 4.05 1.76
C CYS A 240 -13.56 3.41 0.98
N GLY A 241 -14.76 3.37 1.55
CA GLY A 241 -15.95 2.79 0.90
C GLY A 241 -15.97 1.25 0.91
N ALA A 242 -15.32 0.64 1.90
CA ALA A 242 -15.27 -0.81 2.12
C ALA A 242 -16.15 -1.26 3.31
#